data_AF-Q0F2G1-F1
#
_entry.id   AF-Q0F2G1-F1
#
_cell.length_a   1.000
_cell.length_b   1.000
_cell.length_c   1.000
_cell.angle_alpha   90.00
_cell.angle_beta   90.00
_cell.angle_gamma   90.00
#
_symmetry.space_group_name_H-M   'P 1'
#
loop_
_entity.id
_entity.type
_entity.pdbx_description
1 polymer ?
#
loop_
_entity_poly.entity_id
_entity_poly.type
_entity_poly.pdbx_seq_one_letter_code
_entity_poly.pdbx_strand_id
1 'polypeptide(L)'
;MMQGMRFTLCLLLLLCAACAMKPPAQEMSDARSAIKTAQQLPSGDNTSKADRYLQSAEQALDQAAEAMRAEQYDRARNKALEARRNAQEAARIKQSNK
;
A
#
# COMPACT_ATOMS: atom_id res chain seq x y z
N MET A 1 -28.36 20.03 -34.00
CA MET A 1 -26.96 20.01 -33.52
C MET A 1 -26.80 20.16 -31.99
N MET A 2 -27.66 20.89 -31.26
CA MET A 2 -27.48 21.12 -29.81
C MET A 2 -27.78 19.92 -28.88
N GLN A 3 -28.53 18.91 -29.34
CA GLN A 3 -28.91 17.74 -28.52
C GLN A 3 -27.77 16.70 -28.39
N GLY A 4 -27.01 16.50 -29.46
CA GLY A 4 -25.84 15.59 -29.46
C GLY A 4 -24.72 16.08 -28.56
N MET A 5 -24.46 17.41 -28.53
CA MET A 5 -23.40 18.00 -27.69
C MET A 5 -23.67 17.84 -26.18
N ARG A 6 -24.94 17.88 -25.76
CA ARG A 6 -25.35 17.64 -24.36
C ARG A 6 -25.19 16.17 -23.97
N PHE A 7 -25.49 15.25 -24.88
CA PHE A 7 -25.31 13.81 -24.67
C PHE A 7 -23.83 13.44 -24.56
N THR A 8 -22.99 13.98 -25.44
CA THR A 8 -21.53 13.78 -25.40
C THR A 8 -20.93 14.31 -24.10
N LEU A 9 -21.38 15.48 -23.63
CA LEU A 9 -20.90 16.08 -22.39
C LEU A 9 -21.28 15.24 -21.15
N CYS A 10 -22.51 14.72 -21.10
CA CYS A 10 -22.96 13.82 -20.03
C CYS A 10 -22.19 12.48 -20.03
N LEU A 11 -21.90 11.93 -21.20
CA LEU A 11 -21.14 10.68 -21.34
C LEU A 11 -19.69 10.85 -20.86
N LEU A 12 -19.07 11.99 -21.15
CA LEU A 12 -17.73 12.33 -20.71
C LEU A 12 -17.64 12.48 -19.17
N LEU A 13 -18.64 13.10 -18.55
CA LEU A 13 -18.71 13.26 -17.08
C LEU A 13 -18.89 11.92 -16.36
N LEU A 14 -19.64 10.97 -16.94
CA LEU A 14 -19.84 9.63 -16.38
C LEU A 14 -18.56 8.78 -16.40
N LEU A 15 -17.72 8.94 -17.43
CA LEU A 15 -16.44 8.23 -17.54
C LEU A 15 -15.41 8.71 -16.48
N CYS A 16 -15.49 9.96 -16.03
CA CYS A 16 -14.59 10.50 -15.00
C CYS A 16 -14.92 9.99 -13.58
N ALA A 17 -16.18 9.61 -13.30
CA ALA A 17 -16.60 9.15 -11.98
C ALA A 17 -16.08 7.73 -11.62
N ALA A 18 -15.70 6.91 -12.62
CA ALA A 18 -15.22 5.55 -12.42
C ALA A 18 -13.78 5.47 -11.86
N CYS A 19 -13.03 6.57 -11.87
CA CYS A 19 -11.64 6.60 -11.40
C CYS A 19 -11.50 6.73 -9.87
N ALA A 20 -12.58 7.00 -9.14
CA ALA A 20 -12.52 7.28 -7.70
C ALA A 20 -12.45 6.02 -6.81
N MET A 21 -12.88 4.86 -7.31
CA MET A 21 -13.00 3.61 -6.52
C MET A 21 -12.09 2.51 -7.09
N LYS A 22 -10.80 2.81 -7.26
CA LYS A 22 -9.83 1.84 -7.80
C LYS A 22 -9.12 1.09 -6.66
N PRO A 23 -8.95 -0.25 -6.76
CA PRO A 23 -8.19 -1.00 -5.77
C PRO A 23 -6.75 -0.47 -5.62
N PRO A 24 -6.19 -0.34 -4.40
CA PRO A 24 -4.87 0.22 -4.12
C PRO A 24 -3.71 -0.75 -4.46
N ALA A 25 -3.65 -1.23 -5.70
CA ALA A 25 -2.67 -2.22 -6.15
C ALA A 25 -1.22 -1.71 -6.09
N GLN A 26 -1.02 -0.41 -6.34
CA GLN A 26 0.31 0.21 -6.27
C GLN A 26 0.81 0.23 -4.82
N GLU A 27 -0.02 0.67 -3.86
CA GLU A 27 0.36 0.76 -2.45
C GLU A 27 0.67 -0.63 -1.87
N MET A 28 -0.09 -1.66 -2.27
CA MET A 28 0.20 -3.05 -1.92
C MET A 28 1.55 -3.52 -2.50
N SER A 29 1.90 -3.11 -3.72
CA SER A 29 3.16 -3.47 -4.36
C SER A 29 4.35 -2.74 -3.74
N ASP A 30 4.18 -1.46 -3.39
CA ASP A 30 5.15 -0.68 -2.65
C ASP A 30 5.45 -1.31 -1.28
N ALA A 31 4.40 -1.73 -0.56
CA ALA A 31 4.53 -2.38 0.74
C ALA A 31 5.31 -3.70 0.63
N ARG A 32 4.99 -4.55 -0.35
CA ARG A 32 5.73 -5.81 -0.62
C ARG A 32 7.20 -5.55 -0.92
N SER A 33 7.48 -4.54 -1.76
CA SER A 33 8.85 -4.18 -2.12
C SER A 33 9.64 -3.64 -0.93
N ALA A 34 9.00 -2.86 -0.06
CA ALA A 34 9.62 -2.36 1.17
C ALA A 34 9.95 -3.50 2.15
N ILE A 35 9.02 -4.44 2.36
CA ILE A 35 9.25 -5.62 3.22
C ILE A 35 10.42 -6.44 2.69
N LYS A 36 10.43 -6.74 1.38
CA LYS A 36 11.52 -7.48 0.74
C LYS A 36 12.87 -6.78 0.93
N THR A 37 12.90 -5.47 0.72
CA THR A 37 14.11 -4.66 0.96
C THR A 37 14.59 -4.78 2.41
N ALA A 38 13.68 -4.67 3.38
CA ALA A 38 14.03 -4.77 4.80
C ALA A 38 14.52 -6.18 5.20
N GLN A 39 13.98 -7.23 4.59
CA GLN A 39 14.41 -8.62 4.81
C GLN A 39 15.83 -8.87 4.28
N GLN A 40 16.20 -8.25 3.15
CA GLN A 40 17.51 -8.41 2.51
C GLN A 40 18.65 -7.67 3.22
N LEU A 41 18.33 -6.74 4.12
CA LEU A 41 19.35 -6.02 4.88
C LEU A 41 19.95 -6.91 5.99
N PRO A 42 21.27 -6.81 6.23
CA PRO A 42 21.95 -7.58 7.26
C PRO A 42 21.38 -7.27 8.65
N SER A 43 21.31 -8.31 9.47
CA SER A 43 20.88 -8.25 10.86
C SER A 43 22.06 -7.80 11.74
N GLY A 44 22.05 -6.55 12.19
CA GLY A 44 23.01 -6.02 13.18
C GLY A 44 22.56 -6.24 14.63
N ASP A 45 23.28 -5.71 15.63
CA ASP A 45 22.98 -5.95 17.05
C ASP A 45 21.53 -5.61 17.49
N ASN A 46 20.86 -4.66 16.83
CA ASN A 46 19.47 -4.26 17.10
C ASN A 46 18.39 -5.09 16.37
N THR A 47 18.72 -6.33 15.97
CA THR A 47 17.85 -7.23 15.20
C THR A 47 16.47 -7.40 15.82
N SER A 48 16.36 -7.56 17.15
CA SER A 48 15.07 -7.74 17.81
C SER A 48 14.09 -6.57 17.64
N LYS A 49 14.59 -5.33 17.53
CA LYS A 49 13.73 -4.16 17.27
C LYS A 49 13.29 -4.13 15.80
N ALA A 50 14.24 -4.36 14.88
CA ALA A 50 13.95 -4.42 13.45
C ALA A 50 12.93 -5.51 13.12
N ASP A 51 13.07 -6.70 13.72
CA ASP A 51 12.19 -7.84 13.50
C ASP A 51 10.76 -7.56 13.95
N ARG A 52 10.56 -6.85 15.07
CA ARG A 52 9.21 -6.43 15.50
C ARG A 52 8.53 -5.52 14.49
N TYR A 53 9.26 -4.57 13.92
CA TYR A 53 8.73 -3.72 12.86
C TYR A 53 8.45 -4.52 11.58
N LEU A 54 9.31 -5.48 11.26
CA LEU A 54 9.16 -6.31 10.07
C LEU A 54 7.93 -7.23 10.20
N GLN A 55 7.74 -7.87 11.36
CA GLN A 55 6.54 -8.63 11.68
C GLN A 55 5.28 -7.75 11.65
N SER A 56 5.35 -6.53 12.19
CA SER A 56 4.24 -5.57 12.13
C SER A 56 3.92 -5.15 10.69
N ALA A 57 4.93 -5.09 9.82
CA ALA A 57 4.75 -4.79 8.40
C ALA A 57 4.01 -5.92 7.68
N GLU A 58 4.42 -7.17 7.91
CA GLU A 58 3.80 -8.38 7.34
C GLU A 58 2.34 -8.51 7.79
N GLN A 59 2.08 -8.37 9.09
CA GLN A 59 0.72 -8.41 9.63
C GLN A 59 -0.18 -7.31 9.04
N ALA A 60 0.33 -6.08 8.88
CA ALA A 60 -0.42 -5.00 8.26
C ALA A 60 -0.71 -5.29 6.77
N LEU A 61 0.22 -5.91 6.05
CA LEU A 61 0.01 -6.30 4.65
C LEU A 61 -1.04 -7.42 4.51
N ASP A 62 -1.07 -8.37 5.45
CA ASP A 62 -2.11 -9.41 5.50
C ASP A 62 -3.49 -8.79 5.75
N GLN A 63 -3.59 -7.88 6.72
CA GLN A 63 -4.82 -7.13 6.98
C GLN A 63 -5.25 -6.28 5.76
N ALA A 64 -4.29 -5.75 5.00
CA ALA A 64 -4.58 -5.06 3.76
C ALA A 64 -5.15 -6.02 2.70
N ALA A 65 -4.60 -7.23 2.58
CA ALA A 65 -5.10 -8.26 1.67
C ALA A 65 -6.50 -8.75 2.06
N GLU A 66 -6.80 -8.89 3.35
CA GLU A 66 -8.15 -9.19 3.83
C GLU A 66 -9.15 -8.08 3.48
N ALA A 67 -8.77 -6.82 3.71
CA ALA A 67 -9.59 -5.67 3.33
C ALA A 67 -9.81 -5.58 1.82
N MET A 68 -8.81 -5.93 1.00
CA MET A 68 -8.94 -6.04 -0.47
C MET A 68 -10.00 -7.08 -0.86
N ARG A 69 -9.97 -8.27 -0.23
CA ARG A 69 -10.96 -9.34 -0.51
C ARG A 69 -12.38 -8.93 -0.09
N ALA A 70 -12.50 -8.09 0.94
CA ALA A 70 -13.77 -7.54 1.40
C ALA A 70 -14.19 -6.26 0.67
N GLU A 71 -13.50 -5.87 -0.41
CA GLU A 71 -13.73 -4.65 -1.19
C GLU A 71 -13.66 -3.34 -0.37
N GLN A 72 -13.02 -3.39 0.81
CA GLN A 72 -12.78 -2.26 1.70
C GLN A 72 -11.50 -1.52 1.26
N TYR A 73 -11.53 -0.90 0.08
CA TYR A 73 -10.32 -0.34 -0.56
C TYR A 73 -9.60 0.75 0.25
N ASP A 74 -10.33 1.61 0.96
CA ASP A 74 -9.71 2.60 1.84
C ASP A 74 -8.97 1.96 3.01
N ARG A 75 -9.56 0.92 3.60
CA ARG A 75 -8.93 0.15 4.68
C ARG A 75 -7.70 -0.59 4.16
N ALA A 76 -7.81 -1.21 2.98
CA ALA A 76 -6.69 -1.85 2.32
C ALA A 76 -5.54 -0.86 2.06
N ARG A 77 -5.84 0.34 1.55
CA ARG A 77 -4.84 1.38 1.29
C ARG A 77 -4.14 1.81 2.57
N ASN A 78 -4.91 2.07 3.63
CA ASN A 78 -4.34 2.50 4.91
C ASN A 78 -3.44 1.43 5.52
N LYS A 79 -3.84 0.16 5.44
CA LYS A 79 -3.05 -0.98 5.92
C LYS A 79 -1.80 -1.24 5.07
N ALA A 80 -1.87 -1.09 3.75
CA ALA A 80 -0.70 -1.15 2.88
C ALA A 80 0.32 -0.04 3.19
N LEU A 81 -0.16 1.18 3.44
CA LEU A 81 0.70 2.30 3.85
C LEU A 81 1.33 2.06 5.23
N GLU A 82 0.60 1.48 6.17
CA GLU A 82 1.12 1.04 7.47
C GLU A 82 2.22 0.00 7.32
N ALA A 83 1.99 -1.03 6.51
CA ALA A 83 2.98 -2.05 6.19
C ALA A 83 4.27 -1.45 5.61
N ARG A 84 4.12 -0.52 4.64
CA ARG A 84 5.26 0.18 4.04
C ARG A 84 6.07 0.96 5.06
N ARG A 85 5.42 1.71 5.96
CA ARG A 85 6.10 2.50 7.01
C ARG A 85 6.86 1.60 7.98
N ASN A 86 6.23 0.52 8.44
CA ASN A 86 6.86 -0.43 9.36
C ASN A 86 8.09 -1.10 8.71
N ALA A 87 7.99 -1.49 7.44
CA ALA A 87 9.12 -2.07 6.71
C ALA A 87 10.28 -1.07 6.52
N GLN A 88 9.96 0.20 6.22
CA GLN A 88 10.95 1.27 6.11
C GLN A 88 11.67 1.52 7.44
N GLU A 89 10.95 1.45 8.57
CA GLU A 89 11.55 1.60 9.90
C GLU A 89 12.46 0.41 10.24
N ALA A 90 12.03 -0.82 9.93
CA ALA A 90 12.87 -2.00 10.07
C ALA A 90 14.17 -1.87 9.25
N ALA A 91 14.06 -1.40 8.00
CA ALA A 91 15.22 -1.15 7.14
C ALA A 91 16.16 -0.08 7.71
N ARG A 92 15.62 1.03 8.23
CA ARG A 92 16.43 2.07 8.87
C ARG A 92 17.20 1.55 10.07
N ILE A 93 16.56 0.79 10.94
CA ILE A 93 17.21 0.21 12.13
C ILE A 93 18.35 -0.72 11.73
N LYS A 94 18.14 -1.57 10.71
CA LYS A 94 19.20 -2.45 10.19
C LYS A 94 20.37 -1.67 9.57
N GLN A 95 20.09 -0.55 8.89
CA GLN A 95 21.11 0.29 8.27
C GLN A 95 21.90 1.16 9.25
N SER A 96 21.26 1.64 10.32
CA SER A 96 21.92 2.48 11.33
C SER A 96 22.92 1.73 12.21
N ASN A 97 22.92 0.39 12.14
CA ASN A 97 23.75 -0.49 12.95
C ASN A 97 24.92 -1.10 12.14
N LYS A 98 25.29 -0.47 11.03
CA LYS A 98 26.49 -0.80 10.23
C LYS A 98 27.72 -0.09 10.81
#